data_AF-A0A970W1X7-F1
#
_entry.id   AF-A0A970W1X7-F1
#
_cell.length_a   1.000
_cell.length_b   1.000
_cell.length_c   1.000
_cell.angle_alpha   90.00
_cell.angle_beta   90.00
_cell.angle_gamma   90.00
#
_symmetry.space_group_name_H-M   'P 1'
#
loop_
_entity.id
_entity.type
_entity.pdbx_description
1 polymer ?
#
loop_
_entity_poly.entity_id
_entity_poly.type
_entity_poly.pdbx_seq_one_letter_code
_entity_poly.pdbx_strand_id
1 'polypeptide(L)' 'VPPTATTVPPTPTLNLPVAPEVGALAPEVALPALGGDSIELSDYRGKLVLLNFWTTW' A
#
# COMPACT_ATOMS: atom_id res chain seq x y z
N VAL A 1 -37.35 -18.96 23.50
CA VAL A 1 -36.44 -17.80 23.50
C VAL A 1 -35.01 -18.35 23.49
N PRO A 2 -34.23 -18.24 22.41
CA PRO A 2 -32.80 -18.54 22.43
C PRO A 2 -32.01 -17.31 22.91
N PRO A 3 -30.86 -17.48 23.60
CA PRO A 3 -30.07 -16.37 24.10
C PRO A 3 -29.34 -15.64 22.97
N THR A 4 -29.38 -14.31 23.07
CA THR A 4 -28.70 -13.28 22.28
C THR A 4 -27.33 -13.73 21.77
N ALA A 5 -27.19 -13.82 20.44
CA ALA A 5 -25.89 -13.80 19.80
C ALA A 5 -25.26 -12.43 20.06
N THR A 6 -24.12 -12.41 20.77
CA THR A 6 -23.27 -11.23 20.87
C THR A 6 -22.72 -10.92 19.48
N THR A 7 -23.36 -10.00 18.77
CA THR A 7 -22.85 -9.44 17.53
C THR A 7 -21.56 -8.66 17.84
N VAL A 8 -20.41 -9.22 17.46
CA VAL A 8 -19.15 -8.47 17.40
C VAL A 8 -19.37 -7.30 16.44
N PRO A 9 -19.15 -6.03 16.87
CA PRO A 9 -19.22 -4.91 15.92
C PRO A 9 -18.17 -5.15 14.84
N PRO A 10 -18.47 -4.93 13.55
CA PRO A 10 -17.41 -4.95 12.54
C PRO A 10 -16.39 -3.90 12.95
N THR A 11 -15.16 -4.32 13.23
CA THR A 11 -14.02 -3.43 13.38
C THR A 11 -14.08 -2.44 12.20
N PRO A 12 -13.93 -1.13 12.40
CA PRO A 12 -13.72 -0.24 11.28
C PRO A 12 -12.41 -0.66 10.62
N THR A 13 -12.52 -1.50 9.58
CA THR A 13 -11.40 -1.79 8.69
C THR A 13 -11.08 -0.44 8.07
N LEU A 14 -9.92 0.12 8.43
CA LEU A 14 -9.31 1.26 7.77
C LEU A 14 -9.03 0.85 6.33
N ASN A 15 -10.06 0.91 5.48
CA ASN A 15 -9.96 0.65 4.06
C ASN A 15 -9.45 1.91 3.40
N LEU A 16 -8.16 2.18 3.61
CA LEU A 16 -7.45 3.27 2.98
C LEU A 16 -7.46 3.02 1.45
N PRO A 17 -7.82 4.02 0.64
CA PRO A 17 -7.74 3.88 -0.81
C PRO A 17 -6.28 3.66 -1.22
N VAL A 18 -6.06 2.84 -2.25
CA VAL A 18 -4.75 2.69 -2.89
C VAL A 18 -4.71 3.66 -4.07
N ALA A 19 -3.99 4.77 -3.90
CA ALA A 19 -3.96 5.86 -4.87
C ALA A 19 -2.69 6.71 -4.68
N PRO A 20 -2.20 7.39 -5.74
CA PRO A 20 -1.10 8.35 -5.63
C PRO A 20 -1.58 9.70 -5.05
N GLU A 21 -2.36 9.65 -3.97
CA GLU A 21 -2.96 10.80 -3.29
C GLU A 21 -2.40 10.92 -1.87
N VAL A 22 -2.39 12.14 -1.33
CA VAL A 22 -1.89 12.38 0.03
C VAL A 22 -2.79 11.66 1.05
N GLY A 23 -2.17 10.85 1.92
CA GLY A 23 -2.89 10.08 2.95
C GLY A 23 -3.46 8.75 2.47
N ALA A 24 -3.40 8.45 1.17
CA ALA A 24 -3.73 7.14 0.61
C ALA A 24 -2.54 6.18 0.74
N LEU A 25 -2.81 4.88 0.61
CA LEU A 25 -1.74 3.89 0.47
C LEU A 25 -1.09 4.04 -0.90
N ALA A 26 0.24 4.14 -0.92
CA ALA A 26 0.99 4.14 -2.17
C ALA A 26 0.69 2.85 -2.97
N PRO A 27 0.40 2.96 -4.28
CA PRO A 27 0.25 1.81 -5.16
C PRO A 27 1.50 0.94 -5.20
N GLU A 28 1.34 -0.36 -5.40
CA GLU A 28 2.48 -1.24 -5.61
C GLU A 28 3.16 -0.92 -6.95
N VAL A 29 4.49 -0.88 -6.93
CA VAL A 29 5.30 -0.61 -8.12
C VAL A 29 6.42 -1.63 -8.13
N ALA A 30 6.44 -2.47 -9.17
CA ALA A 30 7.52 -3.40 -9.45
C ALA A 30 8.19 -2.98 -10.76
N LEU A 31 9.48 -2.66 -10.71
CA LEU A 31 10.25 -2.22 -11.87
C LEU A 31 11.53 -3.05 -12.01
N PRO A 32 12.03 -3.27 -13.23
CA PRO A 32 13.35 -3.86 -13.41
C PRO A 32 14.43 -2.88 -12.92
N ALA A 33 15.30 -3.35 -12.05
CA ALA A 33 16.52 -2.64 -11.68
C ALA A 33 17.56 -2.75 -12.79
N LEU A 34 18.56 -1.88 -12.76
CA LEU A 34 19.67 -1.89 -13.73
C LEU A 34 20.46 -3.19 -13.72
N GLY A 35 20.45 -3.94 -12.61
CA GLY A 35 21.10 -5.24 -12.46
C GLY A 35 20.30 -6.43 -13.02
N GLY A 36 19.05 -6.21 -13.46
CA GLY A 36 18.16 -7.25 -13.97
C GLY A 36 17.18 -7.83 -12.94
N ASP A 37 17.45 -7.66 -11.65
CA ASP A 37 16.52 -8.02 -10.58
C ASP A 37 15.34 -7.04 -10.53
N SER A 38 14.17 -7.52 -10.09
CA SER A 38 13.01 -6.65 -9.85
C SER A 38 13.16 -5.92 -8.52
N ILE A 39 12.78 -4.64 -8.50
CA ILE A 39 12.67 -3.83 -7.29
C ILE A 39 11.20 -3.53 -7.03
N GLU A 40 10.73 -3.77 -5.81
CA GLU A 40 9.35 -3.48 -5.40
C GLU A 40 9.31 -2.31 -4.42
N LEU A 41 8.21 -1.54 -4.42
CA LEU A 41 8.03 -0.46 -3.45
C LEU A 41 7.80 -1.02 -2.04
N SER A 42 7.18 -2.20 -1.96
CA SER A 42 6.95 -2.95 -0.73
C SER A 42 8.23 -3.27 0.05
N ASP A 43 9.36 -3.46 -0.64
CA ASP A 43 10.66 -3.74 -0.04
C ASP A 43 11.18 -2.59 0.85
N TYR A 44 10.69 -1.37 0.63
CA TYR A 44 11.10 -0.16 1.35
C TYR A 44 10.17 0.24 2.50
N ARG A 45 9.22 -0.62 2.90
CA ARG A 45 8.33 -0.36 4.02
C ARG A 45 9.11 -0.01 5.30
N GLY A 46 8.59 0.97 6.05
CA GLY A 46 9.24 1.49 7.25
C GLY A 46 10.33 2.55 6.98
N LYS A 47 10.63 2.86 5.72
CA LYS A 47 11.56 3.93 5.32
C LYS A 47 10.79 5.08 4.68
N LEU A 48 11.33 6.30 4.81
CA LEU A 48 10.86 7.43 4.00
C LEU A 48 11.45 7.26 2.60
N VAL A 49 10.58 7.22 1.59
CA VAL A 49 10.95 6.97 0.19
C VAL A 49 10.40 8.11 -0.67
N LEU A 50 11.24 8.63 -1.57
CA LEU A 50 10.85 9.60 -2.59
C LEU A 50 10.92 8.92 -3.96
N LEU A 51 9.76 8.81 -4.63
CA LEU A 51 9.67 8.31 -6.00
C LEU A 51 9.90 9.45 -6.98
N ASN A 52 10.90 9.30 -7.86
CA ASN A 52 11.23 10.27 -8.89
C ASN A 52 11.05 9.66 -10.29
N PHE A 53 10.05 10.14 -11.02
CA PHE A 53 9.80 9.75 -12.41
C PHE A 53 10.40 10.80 -13.35
N TRP A 54 11.25 10.38 -14.29
CA TRP A 54 11.99 11.30 -15.16
C TRP A 54 12.29 10.67 -16.52
N THR A 55 12.66 11.51 -17.48
CA THR A 55 13.04 11.12 -18.84
C THR A 55 14.26 11.92 -19.30
N THR A 56 15.04 11.37 -20.25
CA THR A 56 16.32 11.97 -20.72
C THR A 56 16.17 12.97 -21.87
N TRP A 57 14.98 13.16 -22.40
CA TRP A 57 14.70 13.89 -23.64
C TRP A 57 14.07 15.26 -23.39
#